data_AF-A0A2E9MMY1-F1
#
_entry.id   AF-A0A2E9MMY1-F1
#
_cell.length_a   1.000
_cell.length_b   1.000
_cell.length_c   1.000
_cell.angle_alpha   90.00
_cell.angle_beta   90.00
_cell.angle_gamma   90.00
#
_symmetry.space_group_name_H-M   'P 1'
#
loop_
_entity.id
_entity.type
_entity.pdbx_description
1 polymer ?
#
loop_
_entity_poly.entity_id
_entity_poly.type
_entity_poly.pdbx_seq_one_letter_code
_entity_poly.pdbx_strand_id
1 'polypeptide(L)'
;MAGSRITQRDFRHYRRDRFVDAQTRTSARLSPTLLLTNEMGVSAEIGDELGADDRARVEFDVPSAEVKSAEVIFYVKGQDESQIDSLCLFVNGYRITHRQRKERITGFAGRSSGWDRMRIQARYLKKGANEIIFTGGRLYIDPGVGSRSSRSFDGGKTWHVNALGGRGDQAGEYMVRLRLKGFAPQGEMVSPVFDLADPESAGIAPRVDIRRVRLSHEKEVPPGTRIDFEMRAGSTPAFSAREWTPWTAQAAIENPGRFSQWRAVLSSDSAAVSPVLKSVSLKVDSVETRGSLKGVELLEVDQPDIVYSSYDFDYLAPHYRVDRLIKQYRLHEVIAGANTELEQLALLRDWVHSQWLGWQARAYPFCPSWDPIEILETTKGNWGFGMCTHYGAVFAGCASALGWVARVVIIDHHCLAEVWSEDLQKWILQDAGPGKEHDATYESRGVPVNAVEFSRMHEAGTSHHLTINKLPQKMKTRMTRSWGSLFVRFGIPLRNNHLVQAEPAELYHGYSAYHWDGYLWWSVDIDPKYAEYSMQTSREADFNWSVNQTRLYPRAGEKAGVIEIDVETATPNFSHYQVRIDGGEWRQADSPLNWELHQGQNELEVRGVNTFGRGGRTARLKVGYTG
;
A
#
# COMPACT_ATOMS: atom_id res chain seq x y z
N MET A 1 29.27 12.61 30.84
CA MET A 1 28.68 12.21 29.55
C MET A 1 28.20 10.78 29.73
N ALA A 2 26.90 10.58 29.73
CA ALA A 2 26.33 9.24 29.57
C ALA A 2 26.21 8.99 28.06
N GLY A 3 26.56 7.78 27.60
CA GLY A 3 26.39 7.40 26.20
C GLY A 3 25.38 6.27 26.14
N SER A 4 24.27 6.48 25.46
CA SER A 4 23.28 5.43 25.19
C SER A 4 23.47 4.87 23.78
N ARG A 5 22.92 3.67 23.54
CA ARG A 5 23.04 2.99 22.25
C ARG A 5 21.75 2.29 21.87
N ILE A 6 21.19 2.68 20.73
CA ILE A 6 20.06 1.99 20.09
C ILE A 6 20.65 1.04 19.06
N THR A 7 20.37 -0.27 19.13
CA THR A 7 20.90 -1.26 18.17
C THR A 7 19.80 -2.06 17.53
N GLN A 8 19.84 -2.13 16.19
CA GLN A 8 18.81 -2.72 15.36
C GLN A 8 19.40 -3.84 14.53
N ARG A 9 18.76 -5.01 14.57
CA ARG A 9 19.19 -6.25 13.89
C ARG A 9 18.08 -6.93 13.09
N ASP A 10 16.86 -6.41 13.18
CA ASP A 10 15.68 -6.89 12.47
C ASP A 10 15.04 -5.76 11.70
N PHE A 11 15.09 -5.87 10.37
CA PHE A 11 14.60 -4.86 9.45
C PHE A 11 13.23 -5.20 8.84
N ARG A 12 12.58 -6.29 9.27
CA ARG A 12 11.28 -6.74 8.69
C ARG A 12 10.19 -5.68 8.74
N HIS A 13 10.20 -4.84 9.78
CA HIS A 13 9.21 -3.77 9.99
C HIS A 13 9.60 -2.43 9.35
N TYR A 14 10.81 -2.29 8.83
CA TYR A 14 11.32 -1.03 8.28
C TYR A 14 10.63 -0.72 6.97
N ARG A 15 10.40 0.58 6.72
CA ARG A 15 9.87 1.04 5.43
C ARG A 15 10.91 0.79 4.36
N ARG A 16 10.48 0.35 3.20
CA ARG A 16 11.36 0.00 2.10
C ARG A 16 10.63 0.04 0.78
N ASP A 17 11.34 0.34 -0.29
CA ASP A 17 10.79 0.12 -1.62
C ASP A 17 10.74 -1.39 -1.96
N ARG A 18 10.09 -1.70 -3.07
CA ARG A 18 9.97 -3.07 -3.59
C ARG A 18 11.28 -3.75 -3.98
N PHE A 19 12.40 -3.01 -4.00
CA PHE A 19 13.71 -3.50 -4.41
C PHE A 19 14.58 -3.92 -3.23
N VAL A 20 14.04 -3.93 -2.00
CA VAL A 20 14.71 -4.46 -0.81
C VAL A 20 13.98 -5.69 -0.26
N ASP A 21 14.71 -6.81 -0.14
CA ASP A 21 14.30 -7.98 0.64
C ASP A 21 14.79 -7.82 2.08
N ALA A 22 13.83 -7.56 2.97
CA ALA A 22 13.98 -7.68 4.41
C ALA A 22 12.92 -8.60 5.01
N GLN A 23 12.28 -9.45 4.21
CA GLN A 23 11.20 -10.34 4.68
C GLN A 23 11.76 -11.70 5.08
N THR A 24 12.62 -12.26 4.23
CA THR A 24 13.08 -13.66 4.37
C THR A 24 14.03 -13.85 5.54
N ARG A 25 14.60 -12.75 6.06
CA ARG A 25 15.62 -12.71 7.12
C ARG A 25 15.46 -11.42 7.92
N THR A 26 16.11 -11.36 9.07
CA THR A 26 16.19 -10.12 9.87
C THR A 26 17.12 -9.08 9.23
N SER A 27 18.07 -9.51 8.39
CA SER A 27 18.95 -8.66 7.57
C SER A 27 18.26 -8.12 6.32
N ALA A 28 18.70 -6.97 5.80
CA ALA A 28 18.21 -6.40 4.55
C ALA A 28 19.21 -6.60 3.40
N ARG A 29 18.71 -6.86 2.20
CA ARG A 29 19.47 -7.00 0.94
C ARG A 29 18.62 -6.56 -0.25
N LEU A 30 19.17 -6.52 -1.45
CA LEU A 30 18.41 -6.25 -2.66
C LEU A 30 17.40 -7.37 -2.93
N SER A 31 16.25 -7.03 -3.52
CA SER A 31 15.22 -7.97 -3.93
C SER A 31 15.78 -8.92 -5.00
N PRO A 32 15.59 -10.25 -4.90
CA PRO A 32 16.16 -11.23 -5.82
C PRO A 32 15.41 -11.33 -7.16
N THR A 33 14.51 -10.38 -7.44
CA THR A 33 13.68 -10.34 -8.64
C THR A 33 13.41 -8.90 -9.04
N LEU A 34 13.28 -8.64 -10.34
CA LEU A 34 13.00 -7.32 -10.90
C LEU A 34 11.98 -7.44 -12.02
N LEU A 35 10.91 -6.63 -12.00
CA LEU A 35 10.00 -6.51 -13.13
C LEU A 35 10.33 -5.25 -13.92
N LEU A 36 10.45 -5.39 -15.23
CA LEU A 36 10.57 -4.30 -16.19
C LEU A 36 9.26 -4.21 -16.98
N THR A 37 8.72 -3.00 -17.09
CA THR A 37 7.53 -2.67 -17.88
C THR A 37 7.72 -1.30 -18.53
N ASN A 38 7.17 -1.11 -19.73
CA ASN A 38 7.15 0.18 -20.44
C ASN A 38 5.75 0.82 -20.40
N GLU A 39 4.75 0.06 -19.97
CA GLU A 39 3.34 0.40 -19.94
C GLU A 39 2.80 0.39 -18.51
N MET A 40 1.70 1.10 -18.30
CA MET A 40 1.01 1.13 -17.02
C MET A 40 -0.22 0.22 -17.01
N GLY A 41 -0.71 -0.18 -18.17
CA GLY A 41 -1.89 -1.01 -18.33
C GLY A 41 -3.14 -0.21 -18.03
N VAL A 42 -3.26 1.00 -18.55
CA VAL A 42 -4.46 1.83 -18.40
C VAL A 42 -5.60 1.27 -19.25
N SER A 43 -5.30 0.79 -20.47
CA SER A 43 -6.29 0.10 -21.31
C SER A 43 -5.68 -1.12 -21.99
N ALA A 44 -6.18 -2.32 -21.68
CA ALA A 44 -5.77 -3.55 -22.36
C ALA A 44 -6.75 -4.03 -23.42
N GLU A 45 -7.75 -3.23 -23.77
CA GLU A 45 -8.84 -3.67 -24.65
C GLU A 45 -8.56 -3.40 -26.14
N ILE A 46 -7.44 -2.73 -26.45
CA ILE A 46 -7.00 -2.45 -27.82
C ILE A 46 -6.12 -3.61 -28.30
N GLY A 47 -6.76 -4.60 -28.90
CA GLY A 47 -6.06 -5.77 -29.44
C GLY A 47 -5.39 -5.52 -30.78
N ASP A 48 -4.21 -6.10 -30.95
CA ASP A 48 -3.37 -6.00 -32.14
C ASP A 48 -3.04 -7.39 -32.71
N GLU A 49 -3.70 -7.75 -33.80
CA GLU A 49 -3.51 -9.04 -34.47
C GLU A 49 -2.33 -8.96 -35.45
N LEU A 50 -1.42 -9.93 -35.37
CA LEU A 50 -0.21 -9.99 -36.18
C LEU A 50 -0.41 -10.92 -37.39
N GLY A 51 -0.46 -10.34 -38.58
CA GLY A 51 -0.47 -11.08 -39.84
C GLY A 51 0.84 -11.83 -40.13
N ALA A 52 0.89 -12.53 -41.26
CA ALA A 52 2.04 -13.37 -41.64
C ALA A 52 3.37 -12.60 -41.74
N ASP A 53 3.32 -11.37 -42.25
CA ASP A 53 4.48 -10.49 -42.42
C ASP A 53 4.66 -9.48 -41.29
N ASP A 54 3.71 -9.44 -40.34
CA ASP A 54 3.77 -8.50 -39.23
C ASP A 54 4.70 -8.98 -38.13
N ARG A 55 5.40 -8.05 -37.50
CA ARG A 55 6.23 -8.31 -36.32
C ARG A 55 5.98 -7.21 -35.30
N ALA A 56 5.79 -7.60 -34.04
CA ALA A 56 5.75 -6.66 -32.92
C ALA A 56 7.06 -6.75 -32.14
N ARG A 57 7.70 -5.63 -31.84
CA ARG A 57 8.94 -5.58 -31.07
C ARG A 57 8.73 -4.75 -29.82
N VAL A 58 9.17 -5.30 -28.70
CA VAL A 58 9.24 -4.63 -27.39
C VAL A 58 10.68 -4.61 -26.93
N GLU A 59 11.15 -3.44 -26.49
CA GLU A 59 12.52 -3.23 -26.01
C GLU A 59 12.55 -3.05 -24.49
N PHE A 60 13.51 -3.72 -23.82
CA PHE A 60 13.77 -3.58 -22.39
C PHE A 60 15.23 -3.28 -22.13
N ASP A 61 15.51 -2.33 -21.24
CA ASP A 61 16.85 -2.08 -20.72
C ASP A 61 17.13 -2.97 -19.51
N VAL A 62 17.91 -4.03 -19.73
CA VAL A 62 18.29 -5.00 -18.69
C VAL A 62 19.54 -4.49 -17.95
N PRO A 63 19.49 -4.32 -16.61
CA PRO A 63 20.58 -3.68 -15.86
C PRO A 63 21.86 -4.53 -15.78
N SER A 64 21.75 -5.85 -15.90
CA SER A 64 22.86 -6.79 -15.74
C SER A 64 22.68 -8.02 -16.63
N ALA A 65 23.77 -8.50 -17.22
CA ALA A 65 23.78 -9.75 -17.99
C ALA A 65 23.74 -11.02 -17.10
N GLU A 66 24.08 -10.90 -15.82
CA GLU A 66 24.19 -12.04 -14.88
C GLU A 66 22.86 -12.40 -14.20
N VAL A 67 21.75 -12.26 -14.92
CA VAL A 67 20.45 -12.76 -14.43
C VAL A 67 20.44 -14.28 -14.41
N LYS A 68 19.77 -14.89 -13.43
CA LYS A 68 19.67 -16.35 -13.30
C LYS A 68 18.70 -16.95 -14.31
N SER A 69 17.59 -16.27 -14.55
CA SER A 69 16.57 -16.61 -15.54
C SER A 69 15.66 -15.41 -15.76
N ALA A 70 14.78 -15.48 -16.75
CA ALA A 70 13.77 -14.46 -16.96
C ALA A 70 12.45 -15.06 -17.48
N GLU A 71 11.38 -14.31 -17.31
CA GLU A 71 10.04 -14.62 -17.81
C GLU A 71 9.49 -13.42 -18.58
N VAL A 72 9.06 -13.67 -19.82
CA VAL A 72 8.26 -12.72 -20.60
C VAL A 72 6.82 -12.94 -20.21
N ILE A 73 6.15 -11.89 -19.78
CA ILE A 73 4.76 -11.89 -19.31
C ILE A 73 3.98 -10.98 -20.26
N PHE A 74 2.86 -11.41 -20.80
CA PHE A 74 2.09 -10.61 -21.74
C PHE A 74 0.60 -10.82 -21.58
N TYR A 75 -0.16 -9.74 -21.79
CA TYR A 75 -1.61 -9.77 -21.64
C TYR A 75 -2.25 -10.51 -22.82
N VAL A 76 -3.25 -11.35 -22.53
CA VAL A 76 -3.92 -12.24 -23.50
C VAL A 76 -5.45 -12.16 -23.43
N LYS A 77 -6.00 -11.18 -22.69
CA LYS A 77 -7.44 -10.96 -22.43
C LYS A 77 -8.21 -12.24 -22.08
N GLY A 78 -8.40 -12.48 -20.78
CA GLY A 78 -9.06 -13.69 -20.30
C GLY A 78 -10.57 -13.66 -20.43
N GLN A 79 -11.16 -13.99 -21.59
CA GLN A 79 -12.55 -14.50 -21.69
C GLN A 79 -12.88 -15.36 -22.92
N ASP A 80 -12.03 -15.47 -23.95
CA ASP A 80 -12.35 -16.30 -25.13
C ASP A 80 -11.56 -17.62 -25.13
N GLU A 81 -12.25 -18.72 -24.82
CA GLU A 81 -11.70 -20.07 -24.72
C GLU A 81 -11.28 -20.67 -26.09
N SER A 82 -11.51 -19.95 -27.20
CA SER A 82 -11.34 -20.45 -28.57
C SER A 82 -10.03 -20.06 -29.26
N GLN A 83 -9.22 -19.16 -28.69
CA GLN A 83 -8.01 -18.64 -29.34
C GLN A 83 -6.73 -19.18 -28.70
N ILE A 84 -6.33 -20.40 -29.10
CA ILE A 84 -4.98 -20.93 -28.83
C ILE A 84 -4.10 -20.56 -30.01
N ASP A 85 -3.58 -19.34 -30.01
CA ASP A 85 -2.64 -18.93 -31.05
C ASP A 85 -1.25 -19.51 -30.77
N SER A 86 -0.60 -19.96 -31.84
CA SER A 86 0.81 -20.32 -31.78
C SER A 86 1.62 -19.05 -31.94
N LEU A 87 2.27 -18.62 -30.86
CA LEU A 87 3.11 -17.44 -30.84
C LEU A 87 4.57 -17.86 -30.99
N CYS A 88 5.32 -17.20 -31.86
CA CYS A 88 6.77 -17.35 -31.89
C CYS A 88 7.43 -16.05 -31.45
N LEU A 89 8.43 -16.18 -30.58
CA LEU A 89 9.18 -15.05 -30.06
C LEU A 89 10.65 -15.18 -30.45
N PHE A 90 11.30 -14.05 -30.72
CA PHE A 90 12.73 -13.92 -30.86
C PHE A 90 13.24 -12.99 -29.78
N VAL A 91 14.07 -13.51 -28.86
CA VAL A 91 14.73 -12.70 -27.84
C VAL A 91 16.16 -12.48 -28.30
N ASN A 92 16.52 -11.25 -28.70
CA ASN A 92 17.81 -10.95 -29.31
C ASN A 92 18.23 -11.98 -30.40
N GLY A 93 17.29 -12.35 -31.27
CA GLY A 93 17.50 -13.35 -32.34
C GLY A 93 17.34 -14.82 -31.94
N TYR A 94 17.27 -15.15 -30.64
CA TYR A 94 17.01 -16.53 -30.19
C TYR A 94 15.53 -16.87 -30.31
N ARG A 95 15.22 -17.82 -31.20
CA ARG A 95 13.85 -18.27 -31.47
C ARG A 95 13.30 -19.15 -30.35
N ILE A 96 12.07 -18.87 -29.93
CA ILE A 96 11.30 -19.64 -28.95
C ILE A 96 9.89 -19.82 -29.50
N THR A 97 9.41 -21.07 -29.51
CA THR A 97 8.02 -21.37 -29.84
C THR A 97 7.21 -21.44 -28.55
N HIS A 98 6.17 -20.63 -28.45
CA HIS A 98 5.25 -20.63 -27.34
C HIS A 98 3.87 -21.07 -27.83
N ARG A 99 3.28 -22.02 -27.11
CA ARG A 99 1.87 -22.36 -27.28
C ARG A 99 1.18 -21.95 -26.01
N GLN A 100 0.22 -21.04 -26.13
CA GLN A 100 -0.60 -20.62 -25.00
C GLN A 100 -1.28 -21.88 -24.43
N ARG A 101 -1.23 -22.02 -23.10
CA ARG A 101 -1.82 -23.17 -22.40
C ARG A 101 -2.77 -22.65 -21.32
N LYS A 102 -4.00 -23.18 -21.32
CA LYS A 102 -5.06 -22.82 -20.37
C LYS A 102 -4.58 -22.92 -18.91
N GLU A 103 -3.75 -23.90 -18.61
CA GLU A 103 -3.25 -24.16 -17.26
C GLU A 103 -2.14 -23.20 -16.79
N ARG A 104 -1.56 -22.40 -17.69
CA ARG A 104 -0.48 -21.43 -17.40
C ARG A 104 -0.99 -20.00 -17.17
N ILE A 105 -2.19 -19.71 -17.68
CA ILE A 105 -2.90 -18.44 -17.51
C ILE A 105 -3.71 -18.53 -16.20
N THR A 106 -3.01 -18.69 -15.08
CA THR A 106 -3.65 -19.06 -13.80
C THR A 106 -4.48 -17.91 -13.22
N GLY A 107 -5.80 -17.98 -13.29
CA GLY A 107 -6.74 -17.34 -12.35
C GLY A 107 -7.51 -18.38 -11.53
N PHE A 108 -8.41 -17.93 -10.65
CA PHE A 108 -9.20 -18.79 -9.78
C PHE A 108 -10.39 -19.47 -10.50
N ALA A 109 -10.73 -20.70 -10.08
CA ALA A 109 -11.89 -21.47 -10.55
C ALA A 109 -11.99 -21.67 -12.07
N GLY A 110 -10.84 -21.82 -12.75
CA GLY A 110 -10.80 -22.04 -14.21
C GLY A 110 -10.97 -20.76 -15.04
N ARG A 111 -10.99 -19.58 -14.40
CA ARG A 111 -10.94 -18.28 -15.08
C ARG A 111 -9.48 -17.85 -15.27
N SER A 112 -9.23 -17.12 -16.35
CA SER A 112 -7.90 -16.64 -16.72
C SER A 112 -7.55 -15.37 -15.94
N SER A 113 -6.30 -15.24 -15.48
CA SER A 113 -5.77 -13.98 -14.91
C SER A 113 -5.56 -12.88 -15.95
N GLY A 114 -5.82 -13.15 -17.24
CA GLY A 114 -5.55 -12.24 -18.35
C GLY A 114 -4.08 -12.18 -18.77
N TRP A 115 -3.18 -12.86 -18.06
CA TRP A 115 -1.73 -12.83 -18.32
C TRP A 115 -1.16 -14.22 -18.63
N ASP A 116 -0.48 -14.36 -19.75
CA ASP A 116 0.33 -15.54 -20.06
C ASP A 116 1.82 -15.26 -19.79
N ARG A 117 2.59 -16.32 -19.59
CA ARG A 117 4.02 -16.22 -19.27
C ARG A 117 4.85 -17.29 -19.95
N MET A 118 6.05 -16.92 -20.36
CA MET A 118 7.02 -17.81 -20.94
C MET A 118 8.41 -17.61 -20.32
N ARG A 119 9.02 -18.70 -19.87
CA ARG A 119 10.41 -18.71 -19.41
C ARG A 119 11.36 -18.57 -20.59
N ILE A 120 12.34 -17.69 -20.44
CA ILE A 120 13.45 -17.51 -21.37
C ILE A 120 14.78 -17.78 -20.66
N GLN A 121 15.76 -18.27 -21.41
CA GLN A 121 17.07 -18.56 -20.84
C GLN A 121 17.86 -17.28 -20.65
N ALA A 122 18.57 -17.15 -19.52
CA ALA A 122 19.37 -15.97 -19.20
C ALA A 122 20.37 -15.60 -20.31
N ARG A 123 20.98 -16.60 -20.97
CA ARG A 123 21.92 -16.41 -22.09
C ARG A 123 21.33 -15.69 -23.31
N TYR A 124 20.00 -15.55 -23.40
CA TYR A 124 19.35 -14.80 -24.47
C TYR A 124 19.34 -13.30 -24.18
N LEU A 125 19.62 -12.89 -22.94
CA LEU A 125 19.66 -11.51 -22.51
C LEU A 125 21.10 -10.99 -22.43
N LYS A 126 21.25 -9.68 -22.60
CA LYS A 126 22.51 -8.94 -22.44
C LYS A 126 22.29 -7.71 -21.57
N LYS A 127 23.35 -7.13 -21.02
CA LYS A 127 23.27 -5.83 -20.35
C LYS A 127 22.90 -4.74 -21.38
N GLY A 128 22.03 -3.81 -21.00
CA GLY A 128 21.53 -2.74 -21.86
C GLY A 128 20.27 -3.14 -22.64
N ALA A 129 20.11 -2.60 -23.84
CA ALA A 129 18.92 -2.81 -24.66
C ALA A 129 18.78 -4.28 -25.11
N ASN A 130 17.60 -4.86 -24.88
CA ASN A 130 17.20 -6.18 -25.33
C ASN A 130 15.90 -6.06 -26.11
N GLU A 131 15.81 -6.76 -27.24
CA GLU A 131 14.59 -6.81 -28.03
C GLU A 131 13.88 -8.15 -27.87
N ILE A 132 12.55 -8.07 -27.82
CA ILE A 132 11.65 -9.22 -27.87
C ILE A 132 10.71 -9.00 -29.05
N ILE A 133 10.85 -9.84 -30.07
CA ILE A 133 10.04 -9.78 -31.29
C ILE A 133 9.01 -10.90 -31.27
N PHE A 134 7.73 -10.55 -31.39
CA PHE A 134 6.59 -11.44 -31.47
C PHE A 134 6.16 -11.60 -32.93
N THR A 135 5.82 -12.83 -33.31
CA THR A 135 5.31 -13.18 -34.65
C THR A 135 4.08 -14.05 -34.53
N GLY A 136 3.01 -13.69 -35.26
CA GLY A 136 1.70 -14.35 -35.19
C GLY A 136 0.95 -14.06 -33.89
N GLY A 137 -0.31 -14.46 -33.83
CA GLY A 137 -1.18 -14.26 -32.66
C GLY A 137 -1.56 -12.81 -32.42
N ARG A 138 -2.03 -12.52 -31.21
CA ARG A 138 -2.56 -11.21 -30.81
C ARG A 138 -1.85 -10.66 -29.58
N LEU A 139 -1.50 -9.37 -29.62
CA LEU A 139 -1.03 -8.60 -28.47
C LEU A 139 -2.07 -7.53 -28.10
N TYR A 140 -1.84 -6.86 -26.98
CA TYR A 140 -2.69 -5.75 -26.52
C TYR A 140 -1.85 -4.50 -26.30
N ILE A 141 -2.45 -3.34 -26.55
CA ILE A 141 -1.78 -2.05 -26.54
C ILE A 141 -2.34 -1.20 -25.41
N ASP A 142 -1.45 -0.71 -24.55
CA ASP A 142 -1.73 0.39 -23.63
C ASP A 142 -1.55 1.72 -24.39
N PRO A 143 -2.62 2.47 -24.67
CA PRO A 143 -2.58 3.65 -25.49
C PRO A 143 -1.87 4.81 -24.78
N GLY A 144 -1.07 5.57 -25.52
CA GLY A 144 -0.34 6.70 -24.98
C GLY A 144 0.86 7.05 -25.84
N VAL A 145 1.75 7.91 -25.34
CA VAL A 145 3.02 8.18 -26.03
C VAL A 145 4.01 7.07 -25.69
N GLY A 146 4.21 6.14 -26.62
CA GLY A 146 5.18 5.04 -26.50
C GLY A 146 6.48 5.32 -27.25
N SER A 147 7.56 4.64 -26.85
CA SER A 147 8.87 4.67 -27.52
C SER A 147 9.61 3.34 -27.55
N ARG A 148 9.17 2.33 -26.78
CA ARG A 148 9.81 1.02 -26.62
C ARG A 148 9.05 -0.11 -27.31
N SER A 149 7.89 0.19 -27.87
CA SER A 149 7.13 -0.71 -28.73
C SER A 149 7.14 -0.22 -30.17
N SER A 150 7.37 -1.14 -31.09
CA SER A 150 7.34 -0.86 -32.54
C SER A 150 6.76 -2.02 -33.31
N ARG A 151 6.18 -1.71 -34.47
CA ARG A 151 5.62 -2.69 -35.39
C ARG A 151 6.32 -2.64 -36.73
N SER A 152 6.47 -3.81 -37.34
CA SER A 152 6.90 -3.99 -38.72
C SER A 152 5.76 -4.63 -39.50
N PHE A 153 5.61 -4.22 -40.76
CA PHE A 153 4.63 -4.76 -41.73
C PHE A 153 5.28 -5.50 -42.91
N ASP A 154 6.62 -5.62 -42.92
CA ASP A 154 7.39 -6.14 -44.07
C ASP A 154 8.37 -7.27 -43.67
N GLY A 155 8.02 -8.02 -42.62
CA GLY A 155 8.81 -9.14 -42.12
C GLY A 155 9.99 -8.76 -41.22
N GLY A 156 10.07 -7.50 -40.77
CA GLY A 156 11.08 -6.98 -39.84
C GLY A 156 12.15 -6.10 -40.50
N LYS A 157 11.92 -5.64 -41.74
CA LYS A 157 12.89 -4.80 -42.47
C LYS A 157 12.74 -3.33 -42.08
N THR A 158 11.52 -2.86 -41.83
CA THR A 158 11.23 -1.51 -41.34
C THR A 158 10.42 -1.56 -40.05
N TRP A 159 10.65 -0.57 -39.17
CA TRP A 159 10.03 -0.51 -37.84
C TRP A 159 9.41 0.85 -37.61
N HIS A 160 8.16 0.84 -37.15
CA HIS A 160 7.37 2.04 -36.88
C HIS A 160 6.98 2.08 -35.40
N VAL A 161 7.36 3.15 -34.72
CA VAL A 161 6.93 3.47 -33.35
C VAL A 161 5.62 4.24 -33.43
N ASN A 162 4.72 4.05 -32.45
CA ASN A 162 3.40 4.70 -32.40
C ASN A 162 2.51 4.44 -33.64
N ALA A 163 2.74 3.31 -34.30
CA ALA A 163 1.97 2.81 -35.44
C ALA A 163 1.54 1.36 -35.18
N LEU A 164 1.00 1.13 -33.99
CA LEU A 164 0.53 -0.18 -33.54
C LEU A 164 -0.94 -0.39 -33.97
N GLY A 165 -1.50 -1.56 -33.69
CA GLY A 165 -2.90 -1.88 -33.95
C GLY A 165 -3.17 -2.21 -35.41
N GLY A 166 -4.29 -2.87 -35.72
CA GLY A 166 -4.56 -3.43 -37.05
C GLY A 166 -4.58 -2.43 -38.21
N ARG A 167 -4.68 -1.11 -37.94
CA ARG A 167 -4.58 -0.04 -38.95
C ARG A 167 -3.22 0.66 -38.97
N GLY A 168 -2.33 0.36 -38.03
CA GLY A 168 -1.03 1.01 -37.90
C GLY A 168 -1.10 2.48 -37.48
N ASP A 169 -2.17 2.89 -36.79
CA ASP A 169 -2.44 4.27 -36.39
C ASP A 169 -2.49 4.46 -34.87
N GLN A 170 -2.21 3.42 -34.08
CA GLN A 170 -2.26 3.47 -32.62
C GLN A 170 -0.90 3.82 -32.01
N ALA A 171 -0.85 4.91 -31.26
CA ALA A 171 0.25 5.23 -30.35
C ALA A 171 0.13 4.44 -29.04
N GLY A 172 1.26 3.97 -28.49
CA GLY A 172 1.26 3.26 -27.21
C GLY A 172 2.39 2.26 -27.05
N GLU A 173 2.23 1.41 -26.05
CA GLU A 173 3.15 0.32 -25.69
C GLU A 173 2.41 -1.02 -25.71
N TYR A 174 3.05 -2.09 -26.17
CA TYR A 174 2.51 -3.43 -26.02
C TYR A 174 2.52 -3.84 -24.54
N MET A 175 1.45 -4.50 -24.10
CA MET A 175 1.28 -5.06 -22.75
C MET A 175 2.13 -6.30 -22.53
N VAL A 176 3.43 -6.07 -22.52
CA VAL A 176 4.49 -7.05 -22.35
C VAL A 176 5.38 -6.55 -21.22
N ARG A 177 5.71 -7.44 -20.30
CA ARG A 177 6.57 -7.21 -19.14
C ARG A 177 7.67 -8.26 -19.11
N LEU A 178 8.81 -7.90 -18.54
CA LEU A 178 9.96 -8.79 -18.40
C LEU A 178 10.32 -8.93 -16.93
N ARG A 179 10.10 -10.12 -16.37
CA ARG A 179 10.55 -10.46 -15.01
C ARG A 179 11.94 -11.09 -15.07
N LEU A 180 12.90 -10.48 -14.39
CA LEU A 180 14.25 -10.98 -14.23
C LEU A 180 14.41 -11.64 -12.85
N LYS A 181 15.01 -12.83 -12.81
CA LYS A 181 15.47 -13.46 -11.56
C LYS A 181 16.93 -13.09 -11.33
N GLY A 182 17.19 -12.34 -10.27
CA GLY A 182 18.47 -11.71 -9.99
C GLY A 182 18.25 -10.45 -9.17
N PHE A 183 19.28 -10.02 -8.44
CA PHE A 183 19.17 -8.88 -7.56
C PHE A 183 18.86 -7.58 -8.32
N ALA A 184 17.90 -6.81 -7.80
CA ALA A 184 17.59 -5.47 -8.30
C ALA A 184 18.84 -4.58 -8.22
N PRO A 185 19.02 -3.60 -9.13
CA PRO A 185 20.23 -2.79 -9.18
C PRO A 185 20.36 -1.83 -7.98
N GLN A 186 19.25 -1.37 -7.42
CA GLN A 186 19.21 -0.44 -6.30
C GLN A 186 17.90 -0.58 -5.53
N GLY A 187 17.96 -0.37 -4.21
CA GLY A 187 16.78 -0.31 -3.35
C GLY A 187 17.05 0.53 -2.10
N GLU A 188 15.98 1.11 -1.58
CA GLU A 188 15.98 2.02 -0.43
C GLU A 188 15.25 1.42 0.78
N MET A 189 15.84 1.60 1.96
CA MET A 189 15.21 1.28 3.24
C MET A 189 15.37 2.43 4.24
N VAL A 190 14.29 2.74 4.96
CA VAL A 190 14.22 3.86 5.90
C VAL A 190 13.83 3.35 7.30
N SER A 191 14.55 3.83 8.32
CA SER A 191 14.28 3.49 9.71
C SER A 191 12.97 4.06 10.24
N PRO A 192 12.41 3.55 11.35
CA PRO A 192 11.48 4.35 12.14
C PRO A 192 12.18 5.62 12.66
N VAL A 193 11.39 6.57 13.14
CA VAL A 193 11.93 7.71 13.90
C VAL A 193 12.35 7.20 15.28
N PHE A 194 13.56 7.55 15.71
CA PHE A 194 14.07 7.22 17.03
C PHE A 194 13.99 8.45 17.94
N ASP A 195 13.38 8.29 19.11
CA ASP A 195 13.47 9.26 20.21
C ASP A 195 14.85 9.11 20.88
N LEU A 196 15.72 10.11 20.69
CA LEU A 196 17.07 10.13 21.25
C LEU A 196 17.06 10.52 22.74
N ALA A 197 15.96 11.10 23.24
CA ALA A 197 15.81 11.45 24.64
C ALA A 197 15.32 10.28 25.50
N ASP A 198 14.66 9.29 24.88
CA ASP A 198 14.24 8.04 25.53
C ASP A 198 14.71 6.78 24.75
N PRO A 199 16.03 6.55 24.67
CA PRO A 199 16.61 5.46 23.89
C PRO A 199 16.25 4.05 24.43
N GLU A 200 15.82 3.97 25.69
CA GLU A 200 15.42 2.72 26.36
C GLU A 200 13.89 2.55 26.40
N SER A 201 13.12 3.52 25.89
CA SER A 201 11.65 3.52 25.95
C SER A 201 11.10 3.40 27.37
N ALA A 202 11.70 4.12 28.31
CA ALA A 202 11.31 4.17 29.72
C ALA A 202 9.94 4.83 29.94
N GLY A 203 9.42 5.55 28.94
CA GLY A 203 8.04 6.06 28.91
C GLY A 203 7.90 7.52 29.32
N ILE A 204 8.85 8.09 30.08
CA ILE A 204 9.00 9.54 30.30
C ILE A 204 10.48 9.91 30.17
N ALA A 205 10.81 10.74 29.17
CA ALA A 205 12.19 11.15 28.96
C ALA A 205 12.66 12.15 30.03
N PRO A 206 13.87 12.02 30.60
CA PRO A 206 14.46 13.09 31.38
C PRO A 206 14.84 14.27 30.48
N ARG A 207 15.17 15.41 31.09
CA ARG A 207 15.63 16.58 30.32
C ARG A 207 17.09 16.36 29.93
N VAL A 208 17.33 16.17 28.63
CA VAL A 208 18.65 15.86 28.07
C VAL A 208 19.10 16.90 27.06
N ASP A 209 20.38 17.27 27.13
CA ASP A 209 21.10 17.99 26.08
C ASP A 209 21.76 16.96 25.15
N ILE A 210 21.13 16.71 23.99
CA ILE A 210 21.65 15.76 23.00
C ILE A 210 22.63 16.49 22.09
N ARG A 211 23.92 16.22 22.31
CA ARG A 211 25.00 16.92 21.62
C ARG A 211 25.30 16.30 20.27
N ARG A 212 25.17 14.98 20.16
CA ARG A 212 25.55 14.26 18.95
C ARG A 212 24.88 12.89 18.87
N VAL A 213 24.53 12.49 17.65
CA VAL A 213 24.19 11.10 17.31
C VAL A 213 25.16 10.57 16.26
N ARG A 214 25.62 9.33 16.42
CA ARG A 214 26.53 8.66 15.46
C ARG A 214 25.99 7.31 15.04
N LEU A 215 25.93 7.09 13.73
CA LEU A 215 25.56 5.81 13.12
C LEU A 215 26.80 4.93 12.95
N SER A 216 26.65 3.67 13.33
CA SER A 216 27.58 2.58 13.04
C SER A 216 26.79 1.39 12.52
N HIS A 217 27.42 0.49 11.78
CA HIS A 217 26.71 -0.61 11.13
C HIS A 217 27.58 -1.85 10.97
N GLU A 218 26.93 -3.00 10.82
CA GLU A 218 27.54 -4.24 10.34
C GLU A 218 26.94 -4.58 8.98
N LYS A 219 27.79 -4.72 7.96
CA LYS A 219 27.37 -5.01 6.58
C LYS A 219 28.34 -5.93 5.86
N GLU A 220 27.83 -6.70 4.91
CA GLU A 220 28.60 -7.43 3.91
C GLU A 220 28.47 -6.71 2.57
N VAL A 221 29.60 -6.40 1.94
CA VAL A 221 29.64 -5.66 0.67
C VAL A 221 30.56 -6.40 -0.28
N PRO A 222 30.06 -7.44 -0.99
CA PRO A 222 30.81 -8.11 -2.05
C PRO A 222 31.29 -7.11 -3.11
N PRO A 223 32.34 -7.45 -3.91
CA PRO A 223 32.78 -6.60 -5.02
C PRO A 223 31.62 -6.24 -5.95
N GLY A 224 31.57 -4.98 -6.42
CA GLY A 224 30.48 -4.46 -7.27
C GLY A 224 29.24 -3.97 -6.52
N THR A 225 29.20 -4.14 -5.18
CA THR A 225 28.06 -3.71 -4.35
C THR A 225 28.42 -2.54 -3.43
N ARG A 226 27.41 -1.81 -2.94
CA ARG A 226 27.58 -0.78 -1.90
C ARG A 226 26.33 -0.63 -1.02
N ILE A 227 26.54 -0.09 0.19
CA ILE A 227 25.47 0.43 1.04
C ILE A 227 25.89 1.83 1.50
N ASP A 228 25.14 2.82 1.04
CA ASP A 228 25.30 4.22 1.40
C ASP A 228 24.28 4.57 2.49
N PHE A 229 24.71 5.36 3.48
CA PHE A 229 23.86 5.78 4.59
C PHE A 229 23.66 7.27 4.57
N GLU A 230 22.42 7.67 4.85
CA GLU A 230 22.05 9.06 5.09
C GLU A 230 21.33 9.18 6.42
N MET A 231 21.49 10.32 7.06
CA MET A 231 20.81 10.65 8.31
C MET A 231 20.07 11.98 8.18
N ARG A 232 19.00 12.09 8.95
CA ARG A 232 18.31 13.35 9.25
C ARG A 232 17.86 13.36 10.70
N ALA A 233 17.62 14.54 11.23
CA ALA A 233 17.19 14.74 12.60
C ALA A 233 16.30 16.00 12.73
N GLY A 234 15.52 16.08 13.80
CA GLY A 234 14.57 17.16 14.05
C GLY A 234 14.07 17.24 15.49
N SER A 235 13.29 18.29 15.76
CA SER A 235 12.72 18.61 17.08
C SER A 235 11.38 17.90 17.35
N THR A 236 10.64 17.52 16.30
CA THR A 236 9.29 16.92 16.38
C THR A 236 9.28 15.42 16.07
N PRO A 237 8.35 14.63 16.62
CA PRO A 237 8.31 13.18 16.43
C PRO A 237 7.97 12.77 14.99
N ALA A 238 7.07 13.52 14.34
CA ALA A 238 6.79 13.38 12.91
C ALA A 238 7.72 14.28 12.08
N PHE A 239 8.09 13.81 10.88
CA PHE A 239 8.84 14.61 9.92
C PHE A 239 8.03 15.84 9.46
N SER A 240 8.66 17.02 9.52
CA SER A 240 8.20 18.22 8.84
C SER A 240 9.41 18.96 8.25
N ALA A 241 9.29 19.52 7.06
CA ALA A 241 10.41 20.20 6.40
C ALA A 241 10.91 21.46 7.14
N ARG A 242 10.12 21.99 8.09
CA ARG A 242 10.50 23.15 8.91
C ARG A 242 11.31 22.75 10.15
N GLU A 243 10.98 21.61 10.73
CA GLU A 243 11.54 21.15 12.02
C GLU A 243 12.64 20.08 11.85
N TRP A 244 12.80 19.56 10.64
CA TRP A 244 13.77 18.52 10.32
C TRP A 244 14.79 18.97 9.28
N THR A 245 16.01 18.49 9.46
CA THR A 245 17.07 18.59 8.47
C THR A 245 16.76 17.75 7.23
N PRO A 246 17.30 18.13 6.04
CA PRO A 246 17.26 17.25 4.88
C PRO A 246 18.10 15.99 5.13
N TRP A 247 17.93 14.97 4.28
CA TRP A 247 18.83 13.82 4.27
C TRP A 247 20.25 14.27 3.94
N THR A 248 21.22 13.82 4.74
CA THR A 248 22.64 14.11 4.51
C THR A 248 23.45 12.81 4.56
N ALA A 249 24.40 12.65 3.65
CA ALA A 249 25.31 11.51 3.59
C ALA A 249 26.41 11.60 4.66
N GLN A 250 25.99 11.64 5.92
CA GLN A 250 26.86 11.74 7.10
C GLN A 250 26.50 10.64 8.09
N ALA A 251 27.53 10.07 8.73
CA ALA A 251 27.36 9.07 9.79
C ALA A 251 27.24 9.71 11.19
N ALA A 252 27.20 11.03 11.28
CA ALA A 252 27.08 11.77 12.52
C ALA A 252 26.31 13.07 12.30
N ILE A 253 25.46 13.45 13.27
CA ILE A 253 24.78 14.75 13.31
C ILE A 253 25.09 15.38 14.66
N GLU A 254 25.61 16.60 14.64
CA GLU A 254 25.79 17.45 15.83
C GLU A 254 24.48 18.20 16.12
N ASN A 255 24.13 18.33 17.41
CA ASN A 255 22.91 18.96 17.90
C ASN A 255 21.64 18.51 17.13
N PRO A 256 21.35 17.20 17.08
CA PRO A 256 20.29 16.64 16.22
C PRO A 256 18.85 17.04 16.62
N GLY A 257 18.66 17.73 17.76
CA GLY A 257 17.34 17.82 18.39
C GLY A 257 17.00 16.54 19.14
N ARG A 258 15.71 16.18 19.21
CA ARG A 258 15.22 15.01 19.95
C ARG A 258 15.10 13.76 19.08
N PHE A 259 14.77 13.91 17.81
CA PHE A 259 14.40 12.80 16.95
C PHE A 259 15.41 12.62 15.83
N SER A 260 15.66 11.38 15.42
CA SER A 260 16.49 11.09 14.25
C SER A 260 15.99 9.91 13.45
N GLN A 261 16.39 9.88 12.19
CA GLN A 261 16.09 8.79 11.26
C GLN A 261 17.31 8.55 10.39
N TRP A 262 17.50 7.30 9.98
CA TRP A 262 18.50 6.95 8.97
C TRP A 262 17.84 6.26 7.78
N ARG A 263 18.50 6.38 6.64
CA ARG A 263 18.17 5.72 5.39
C ARG A 263 19.40 4.96 4.88
N ALA A 264 19.18 3.75 4.39
CA ALA A 264 20.19 2.94 3.72
C ALA A 264 19.80 2.75 2.25
N VAL A 265 20.72 3.08 1.34
CA VAL A 265 20.59 2.84 -0.10
C VAL A 265 21.52 1.70 -0.46
N LEU A 266 20.94 0.57 -0.84
CA LEU A 266 21.67 -0.63 -1.29
C LEU A 266 21.77 -0.57 -2.81
N SER A 267 22.92 -0.95 -3.38
CA SER A 267 23.03 -1.09 -4.83
C SER A 267 24.06 -2.14 -5.26
N SER A 268 23.89 -2.64 -6.48
CA SER A 268 24.74 -3.62 -7.14
C SER A 268 24.86 -3.31 -8.63
N ASP A 269 26.05 -3.49 -9.21
CA ASP A 269 26.27 -3.45 -10.66
C ASP A 269 25.99 -4.80 -11.35
N SER A 270 25.73 -5.85 -10.55
CA SER A 270 25.47 -7.23 -10.97
C SER A 270 24.20 -7.78 -10.34
N ALA A 271 23.41 -8.52 -11.12
CA ALA A 271 22.24 -9.23 -10.63
C ALA A 271 22.58 -10.55 -9.89
N ALA A 272 23.86 -10.97 -9.87
CA ALA A 272 24.28 -12.21 -9.21
C ALA A 272 24.57 -12.03 -7.72
N VAL A 273 24.91 -10.82 -7.29
CA VAL A 273 25.33 -10.49 -5.92
C VAL A 273 24.53 -9.34 -5.34
N SER A 274 24.43 -9.29 -4.01
CA SER A 274 23.77 -8.20 -3.28
C SER A 274 24.60 -7.86 -2.05
N PRO A 275 24.67 -6.58 -1.66
CA PRO A 275 25.13 -6.22 -0.33
C PRO A 275 24.09 -6.69 0.71
N VAL A 276 24.54 -6.88 1.96
CA VAL A 276 23.69 -7.30 3.08
C VAL A 276 23.91 -6.38 4.27
N LEU A 277 22.87 -5.72 4.75
CA LEU A 277 22.88 -4.98 6.00
C LEU A 277 22.44 -5.90 7.15
N LYS A 278 23.32 -6.10 8.13
CA LYS A 278 23.10 -6.99 9.28
C LYS A 278 22.64 -6.24 10.52
N SER A 279 23.25 -5.08 10.79
CA SER A 279 22.86 -4.27 11.93
C SER A 279 23.17 -2.79 11.73
N VAL A 280 22.39 -1.94 12.40
CA VAL A 280 22.64 -0.51 12.53
C VAL A 280 22.57 -0.14 14.01
N SER A 281 23.51 0.67 14.48
CA SER A 281 23.54 1.19 15.84
C SER A 281 23.66 2.71 15.83
N LEU A 282 22.77 3.38 16.57
CA LEU A 282 22.89 4.80 16.88
C LEU A 282 23.49 4.95 18.27
N LYS A 283 24.64 5.62 18.35
CA LYS A 283 25.25 6.04 19.62
C LYS A 283 24.87 7.48 19.88
N VAL A 284 24.26 7.74 21.02
CA VAL A 284 23.81 9.07 21.43
C VAL A 284 24.75 9.58 22.52
N ASP A 285 25.37 10.73 22.28
CA ASP A 285 26.17 11.44 23.26
C ASP A 285 25.31 12.57 23.84
N SER A 286 24.89 12.44 25.11
CA SER A 286 24.01 13.41 25.76
C SER A 286 24.45 13.75 27.19
N VAL A 287 23.89 14.85 27.71
CA VAL A 287 24.03 15.26 29.10
C VAL A 287 22.64 15.41 29.71
N GLU A 288 22.32 14.54 30.65
CA GLU A 288 21.07 14.59 31.40
C GLU A 288 21.12 15.65 32.50
N THR A 289 20.03 16.40 32.65
CA THR A 289 19.80 17.27 33.79
C THR A 289 19.44 16.43 35.00
N ARG A 290 20.37 16.33 35.96
CA ARG A 290 20.17 15.55 37.19
C ARG A 290 18.89 15.95 37.91
N GLY A 291 18.03 14.97 38.20
CA GLY A 291 16.80 15.18 38.97
C GLY A 291 15.68 15.87 38.21
N SER A 292 15.71 15.94 36.87
CA SER A 292 14.64 16.54 36.08
C SER A 292 13.29 15.86 36.26
N LEU A 293 13.29 14.56 36.60
CA LEU A 293 12.09 13.76 36.90
C LEU A 293 11.85 13.57 38.40
N LYS A 294 12.51 14.36 39.26
CA LYS A 294 12.38 14.19 40.71
C LYS A 294 10.90 14.31 41.10
N GLY A 295 10.42 13.29 41.81
CA GLY A 295 9.06 13.23 42.33
C GLY A 295 8.00 12.81 41.31
N VAL A 296 8.36 12.58 40.05
CA VAL A 296 7.45 12.09 38.99
C VAL A 296 7.61 10.57 38.85
N GLU A 297 6.48 9.85 38.89
CA GLU A 297 6.42 8.40 38.68
C GLU A 297 5.45 8.10 37.54
N LEU A 298 5.85 7.26 36.58
CA LEU A 298 4.94 6.78 35.53
C LEU A 298 4.04 5.69 36.10
N LEU A 299 2.72 5.89 36.05
CA LEU A 299 1.73 4.93 36.56
C LEU A 299 1.11 4.09 35.45
N GLU A 300 0.75 4.71 34.33
CA GLU A 300 0.09 4.04 33.20
C GLU A 300 0.39 4.76 31.89
N VAL A 301 0.58 3.99 30.81
CA VAL A 301 0.58 4.47 29.43
C VAL A 301 -0.35 3.58 28.62
N ASP A 302 -1.36 4.18 28.00
CA ASP A 302 -2.21 3.52 27.00
C ASP A 302 -2.15 4.33 25.70
N GLN A 303 -1.31 3.86 24.78
CA GLN A 303 -1.18 4.43 23.44
C GLN A 303 -0.73 3.35 22.44
N PRO A 304 -1.12 3.45 21.16
CA PRO A 304 -0.60 2.59 20.11
C PRO A 304 0.84 2.96 19.70
N ASP A 305 1.54 1.98 19.12
CA ASP A 305 2.62 2.27 18.19
C ASP A 305 2.03 2.77 16.88
N ILE A 306 2.62 3.83 16.32
CA ILE A 306 2.25 4.32 15.00
C ILE A 306 3.07 3.60 13.96
N VAL A 307 2.40 2.87 13.08
CA VAL A 307 3.02 2.12 12.01
C VAL A 307 2.69 2.74 10.67
N TYR A 308 3.72 3.18 9.95
CA TYR A 308 3.58 3.78 8.62
C TYR A 308 3.72 2.74 7.50
N SER A 309 2.97 2.93 6.41
CA SER A 309 3.20 2.24 5.14
C SER A 309 4.52 2.68 4.50
N SER A 310 5.12 1.82 3.68
CA SER A 310 6.24 2.18 2.81
C SER A 310 5.80 2.97 1.58
N TYR A 311 4.50 2.95 1.28
CA TYR A 311 3.87 3.61 0.15
C TYR A 311 2.91 4.69 0.64
N ASP A 312 2.99 5.87 0.03
CA ASP A 312 2.06 6.96 0.32
C ASP A 312 0.65 6.60 -0.14
N PHE A 313 -0.34 7.21 0.51
CA PHE A 313 -1.76 7.00 0.21
C PHE A 313 -2.47 8.34 0.06
N ASP A 314 -3.14 8.56 -1.07
CA ASP A 314 -3.88 9.80 -1.32
C ASP A 314 -5.28 9.73 -0.70
N TYR A 315 -5.48 10.49 0.37
CA TYR A 315 -6.75 10.57 1.09
C TYR A 315 -7.72 11.56 0.44
N LEU A 316 -9.01 11.22 0.42
CA LEU A 316 -10.11 12.12 0.10
C LEU A 316 -10.15 13.24 1.15
N ALA A 317 -9.84 14.45 0.72
CA ALA A 317 -9.91 15.66 1.53
C ALA A 317 -11.29 16.34 1.39
N PRO A 318 -11.66 17.27 2.30
CA PRO A 318 -12.86 18.09 2.15
C PRO A 318 -12.92 18.79 0.79
N HIS A 319 -14.07 18.71 0.12
CA HIS A 319 -14.27 19.25 -1.22
C HIS A 319 -15.77 19.46 -1.50
N TYR A 320 -16.15 20.40 -2.38
CA TYR A 320 -17.56 20.65 -2.67
C TYR A 320 -18.31 19.42 -3.23
N ARG A 321 -17.60 18.51 -3.91
CA ARG A 321 -18.16 17.23 -4.38
C ARG A 321 -18.45 16.26 -3.23
N VAL A 322 -17.65 16.30 -2.15
CA VAL A 322 -17.91 15.56 -0.91
C VAL A 322 -19.20 16.09 -0.29
N ASP A 323 -19.36 17.40 -0.17
CA ASP A 323 -20.60 18.03 0.33
C ASP A 323 -21.81 17.66 -0.52
N ARG A 324 -21.65 17.65 -1.86
CA ARG A 324 -22.71 17.21 -2.79
C ARG A 324 -23.09 15.77 -2.53
N LEU A 325 -22.13 14.84 -2.44
CA LEU A 325 -22.41 13.42 -2.20
C LEU A 325 -23.19 13.22 -0.89
N ILE A 326 -22.73 13.86 0.21
CA ILE A 326 -23.38 13.76 1.52
C ILE A 326 -24.82 14.30 1.46
N LYS A 327 -25.03 15.49 0.88
CA LYS A 327 -26.33 16.17 0.85
C LYS A 327 -27.31 15.47 -0.11
N GLN A 328 -26.87 15.13 -1.33
CA GLN A 328 -27.70 14.54 -2.37
C GLN A 328 -28.25 13.16 -1.96
N TYR A 329 -27.44 12.37 -1.24
CA TYR A 329 -27.81 11.01 -0.83
C TYR A 329 -28.11 10.89 0.67
N ARG A 330 -28.15 12.01 1.40
CA ARG A 330 -28.53 12.09 2.83
C ARG A 330 -27.74 11.08 3.69
N LEU A 331 -26.43 10.98 3.46
CA LEU A 331 -25.60 9.91 4.02
C LEU A 331 -25.60 9.84 5.55
N HIS A 332 -25.74 10.98 6.25
CA HIS A 332 -25.89 10.98 7.71
C HIS A 332 -27.17 10.30 8.18
N GLU A 333 -28.27 10.40 7.42
CA GLU A 333 -29.53 9.74 7.76
C GLU A 333 -29.48 8.25 7.49
N VAL A 334 -28.76 7.83 6.45
CA VAL A 334 -28.53 6.40 6.13
C VAL A 334 -27.96 5.65 7.34
N ILE A 335 -27.04 6.28 8.07
CA ILE A 335 -26.36 5.66 9.22
C ILE A 335 -26.99 5.99 10.58
N ALA A 336 -28.01 6.86 10.62
CA ALA A 336 -28.52 7.43 11.87
C ALA A 336 -29.16 6.40 12.82
N GLY A 337 -29.65 5.27 12.29
CA GLY A 337 -30.31 4.21 13.07
C GLY A 337 -29.37 3.26 13.81
N ALA A 338 -28.05 3.41 13.67
CA ALA A 338 -27.05 2.54 14.28
C ALA A 338 -26.62 3.00 15.68
N ASN A 339 -26.34 2.04 16.57
CA ASN A 339 -25.88 2.29 17.94
C ASN A 339 -24.36 2.12 18.09
N THR A 340 -23.71 1.46 17.13
CA THR A 340 -22.26 1.19 17.15
C THR A 340 -21.64 1.61 15.82
N GLU A 341 -20.32 1.83 15.80
CA GLU A 341 -19.59 2.11 14.56
C GLU A 341 -19.79 0.98 13.54
N LEU A 342 -19.70 -0.28 13.97
CA LEU A 342 -19.88 -1.42 13.09
C LEU A 342 -21.30 -1.46 12.48
N GLU A 343 -22.33 -1.08 13.25
CA GLU A 343 -23.69 -0.94 12.73
C GLU A 343 -23.81 0.23 11.73
N GLN A 344 -23.13 1.36 11.96
CA GLN A 344 -23.12 2.48 11.01
C GLN A 344 -22.52 2.06 9.67
N LEU A 345 -21.37 1.38 9.70
CA LEU A 345 -20.71 0.84 8.51
C LEU A 345 -21.57 -0.20 7.80
N ALA A 346 -22.28 -1.04 8.55
CA ALA A 346 -23.20 -2.02 7.99
C ALA A 346 -24.42 -1.38 7.31
N LEU A 347 -25.04 -0.36 7.93
CA LEU A 347 -26.15 0.38 7.32
C LEU A 347 -25.72 1.09 6.03
N LEU A 348 -24.52 1.69 6.03
CA LEU A 348 -23.97 2.29 4.82
C LEU A 348 -23.76 1.25 3.72
N ARG A 349 -23.22 0.08 4.06
CA ARG A 349 -22.96 -1.01 3.12
C ARG A 349 -24.25 -1.57 2.51
N ASP A 350 -25.26 -1.83 3.33
CA ASP A 350 -26.59 -2.28 2.91
C ASP A 350 -27.28 -1.23 2.01
N TRP A 351 -27.16 0.05 2.36
CA TRP A 351 -27.65 1.13 1.50
C TRP A 351 -26.97 1.11 0.13
N VAL A 352 -25.63 1.02 0.06
CA VAL A 352 -24.89 0.92 -1.21
C VAL A 352 -25.32 -0.31 -2.02
N HIS A 353 -25.45 -1.47 -1.37
CA HIS A 353 -25.92 -2.71 -1.99
C HIS A 353 -27.28 -2.53 -2.69
N SER A 354 -28.19 -1.77 -2.08
CA SER A 354 -29.55 -1.55 -2.59
C SER A 354 -29.68 -0.55 -3.76
N GLN A 355 -28.61 0.17 -4.12
CA GLN A 355 -28.72 1.30 -5.07
C GLN A 355 -28.94 0.85 -6.53
N TRP A 356 -28.42 -0.31 -6.93
CA TRP A 356 -28.62 -0.85 -8.27
C TRP A 356 -28.60 -2.37 -8.26
N LEU A 357 -29.04 -2.98 -9.37
CA LEU A 357 -29.11 -4.43 -9.54
C LEU A 357 -27.94 -4.96 -10.37
N GLY A 358 -26.78 -5.15 -9.74
CA GLY A 358 -25.67 -5.94 -10.26
C GLY A 358 -25.20 -5.62 -11.69
N TRP A 359 -24.54 -6.59 -12.32
CA TRP A 359 -23.87 -6.42 -13.61
C TRP A 359 -24.84 -6.52 -14.80
N GLN A 360 -25.25 -5.37 -15.33
CA GLN A 360 -26.21 -5.26 -16.45
C GLN A 360 -25.57 -4.80 -17.77
N ALA A 361 -24.32 -5.18 -18.05
CA ALA A 361 -23.60 -4.71 -19.24
C ALA A 361 -24.22 -5.13 -20.59
N ARG A 362 -25.15 -6.11 -20.60
CA ARG A 362 -25.92 -6.46 -21.80
C ARG A 362 -27.02 -5.44 -22.11
N ALA A 363 -27.57 -4.79 -21.09
CA ALA A 363 -28.63 -3.80 -21.22
C ALA A 363 -28.07 -2.39 -21.38
N TYR A 364 -26.96 -2.08 -20.71
CA TYR A 364 -26.37 -0.76 -20.69
C TYR A 364 -24.88 -0.83 -21.08
N PRO A 365 -24.40 -0.04 -22.05
CA PRO A 365 -23.04 -0.16 -22.57
C PRO A 365 -21.99 0.62 -21.77
N PHE A 366 -22.39 1.60 -20.95
CA PHE A 366 -21.45 2.49 -20.27
C PHE A 366 -20.96 1.86 -18.95
N CYS A 367 -19.65 1.68 -18.85
CA CYS A 367 -18.96 1.35 -17.60
C CYS A 367 -18.49 2.66 -16.96
N PRO A 368 -19.06 3.08 -15.81
CA PRO A 368 -18.63 4.30 -15.14
C PRO A 368 -17.20 4.16 -14.59
N SER A 369 -16.61 5.30 -14.24
CA SER A 369 -15.37 5.33 -13.46
C SER A 369 -15.61 4.90 -11.99
N TRP A 370 -14.59 5.01 -11.14
CA TRP A 370 -14.71 4.78 -9.70
C TRP A 370 -15.27 5.99 -8.92
N ASP A 371 -15.72 7.05 -9.61
CA ASP A 371 -16.38 8.20 -8.98
C ASP A 371 -17.76 7.80 -8.41
N PRO A 372 -17.99 7.91 -7.09
CA PRO A 372 -19.25 7.52 -6.48
C PRO A 372 -20.49 8.25 -7.03
N ILE A 373 -20.39 9.54 -7.36
CA ILE A 373 -21.52 10.30 -7.91
C ILE A 373 -21.84 9.80 -9.32
N GLU A 374 -20.81 9.61 -10.14
CA GLU A 374 -20.98 9.10 -11.50
C GLU A 374 -21.64 7.71 -11.49
N ILE A 375 -21.17 6.79 -10.64
CA ILE A 375 -21.76 5.45 -10.49
C ILE A 375 -23.23 5.54 -10.10
N LEU A 376 -23.56 6.33 -9.06
CA LEU A 376 -24.93 6.43 -8.56
C LEU A 376 -25.88 7.08 -9.58
N GLU A 377 -25.41 8.06 -10.36
CA GLU A 377 -26.22 8.75 -11.37
C GLU A 377 -26.40 7.91 -12.65
N THR A 378 -25.34 7.24 -13.11
CA THR A 378 -25.37 6.38 -14.31
C THR A 378 -26.26 5.15 -14.13
N THR A 379 -26.15 4.49 -12.99
CA THR A 379 -26.94 3.29 -12.67
C THR A 379 -28.42 3.63 -12.41
N LYS A 380 -28.70 4.72 -11.69
CA LYS A 380 -30.09 5.20 -11.49
C LYS A 380 -30.74 5.66 -12.79
N GLY A 381 -29.96 6.22 -13.71
CA GLY A 381 -30.42 6.72 -15.00
C GLY A 381 -30.65 5.64 -16.05
N ASN A 382 -30.32 4.36 -15.78
CA ASN A 382 -30.40 3.27 -16.76
C ASN A 382 -29.62 3.54 -18.05
N TRP A 383 -28.43 4.14 -17.94
CA TRP A 383 -27.52 4.34 -19.09
C TRP A 383 -26.10 3.83 -18.83
N GLY A 384 -25.77 3.43 -17.60
CA GLY A 384 -24.60 2.64 -17.25
C GLY A 384 -24.93 1.46 -16.33
N PHE A 385 -23.92 0.62 -16.05
CA PHE A 385 -24.04 -0.53 -15.15
C PHE A 385 -23.01 -0.49 -14.03
N GLY A 386 -23.29 -1.17 -12.91
CA GLY A 386 -22.34 -1.35 -11.83
C GLY A 386 -21.87 -2.79 -11.70
N MET A 387 -20.68 -2.98 -11.14
CA MET A 387 -20.04 -4.29 -10.89
C MET A 387 -19.51 -4.29 -9.45
N CYS A 388 -18.90 -5.39 -9.01
CA CYS A 388 -18.26 -5.47 -7.69
C CYS A 388 -17.31 -4.29 -7.41
N THR A 389 -16.51 -3.87 -8.41
CA THR A 389 -15.63 -2.70 -8.35
C THR A 389 -16.36 -1.42 -7.96
N HIS A 390 -17.51 -1.18 -8.60
CA HIS A 390 -18.35 -0.02 -8.35
C HIS A 390 -19.01 -0.04 -6.97
N TYR A 391 -19.44 -1.21 -6.46
CA TYR A 391 -19.95 -1.31 -5.10
C TYR A 391 -18.87 -1.00 -4.06
N GLY A 392 -17.67 -1.55 -4.25
CA GLY A 392 -16.51 -1.26 -3.39
C GLY A 392 -16.12 0.23 -3.43
N ALA A 393 -16.07 0.82 -4.62
CA ALA A 393 -15.74 2.23 -4.82
C ALA A 393 -16.77 3.19 -4.19
N VAL A 394 -18.07 2.94 -4.39
CA VAL A 394 -19.13 3.75 -3.76
C VAL A 394 -19.09 3.62 -2.25
N PHE A 395 -18.92 2.41 -1.70
CA PHE A 395 -18.80 2.24 -0.25
C PHE A 395 -17.59 3.01 0.31
N ALA A 396 -16.40 2.81 -0.29
CA ALA A 396 -15.18 3.48 0.17
C ALA A 396 -15.30 5.02 0.06
N GLY A 397 -15.87 5.52 -1.03
CA GLY A 397 -16.12 6.95 -1.24
C GLY A 397 -17.11 7.55 -0.26
N CYS A 398 -18.24 6.89 0.00
CA CYS A 398 -19.24 7.34 0.96
C CYS A 398 -18.74 7.29 2.41
N ALA A 399 -18.02 6.22 2.78
CA ALA A 399 -17.42 6.11 4.11
C ALA A 399 -16.37 7.22 4.33
N SER A 400 -15.56 7.49 3.30
CA SER A 400 -14.56 8.56 3.34
C SER A 400 -15.19 9.96 3.40
N ALA A 401 -16.29 10.18 2.69
CA ALA A 401 -17.07 11.42 2.78
C ALA A 401 -17.65 11.66 4.18
N LEU A 402 -18.03 10.59 4.88
CA LEU A 402 -18.50 10.64 6.28
C LEU A 402 -17.35 10.72 7.31
N GLY A 403 -16.10 10.86 6.85
CA GLY A 403 -14.91 11.08 7.68
C GLY A 403 -14.18 9.82 8.13
N TRP A 404 -14.65 8.62 7.79
CA TRP A 404 -13.87 7.39 7.99
C TRP A 404 -12.72 7.32 7.00
N VAL A 405 -11.79 6.41 7.24
CA VAL A 405 -10.74 6.10 6.28
C VAL A 405 -11.06 4.75 5.66
N ALA A 406 -11.39 4.75 4.38
CA ALA A 406 -11.72 3.55 3.63
C ALA A 406 -10.95 3.48 2.31
N ARG A 407 -10.81 2.27 1.77
CA ARG A 407 -10.14 2.01 0.50
C ARG A 407 -10.83 0.87 -0.23
N VAL A 408 -10.69 0.85 -1.55
CA VAL A 408 -11.10 -0.30 -2.37
C VAL A 408 -10.09 -1.43 -2.16
N VAL A 409 -10.57 -2.67 -2.15
CA VAL A 409 -9.72 -3.88 -2.16
C VAL A 409 -10.08 -4.71 -3.37
N ILE A 410 -9.08 -4.92 -4.22
CA ILE A 410 -9.15 -5.79 -5.39
C ILE A 410 -8.76 -7.18 -4.95
N ILE A 411 -9.57 -8.17 -5.29
CA ILE A 411 -9.22 -9.59 -5.17
C ILE A 411 -9.38 -10.24 -6.54
N ASP A 412 -8.90 -11.48 -6.72
CA ASP A 412 -8.69 -12.08 -8.06
C ASP A 412 -9.80 -11.82 -9.10
N HIS A 413 -11.06 -12.11 -8.78
CA HIS A 413 -12.23 -11.87 -9.66
C HIS A 413 -13.38 -11.14 -8.96
N HIS A 414 -13.05 -10.37 -7.91
CA HIS A 414 -14.03 -9.62 -7.14
C HIS A 414 -13.39 -8.34 -6.61
N CYS A 415 -14.20 -7.43 -6.13
CA CYS A 415 -13.74 -6.18 -5.58
C CYS A 415 -14.68 -5.75 -4.46
N LEU A 416 -14.12 -5.32 -3.35
CA LEU A 416 -14.85 -4.86 -2.18
C LEU A 416 -14.12 -3.66 -1.58
N ALA A 417 -14.33 -3.37 -0.29
CA ALA A 417 -13.66 -2.30 0.42
C ALA A 417 -13.11 -2.74 1.76
N GLU A 418 -12.16 -1.97 2.28
CA GLU A 418 -11.78 -1.97 3.68
C GLU A 418 -12.01 -0.59 4.28
N VAL A 419 -12.34 -0.58 5.57
CA VAL A 419 -12.48 0.65 6.36
C VAL A 419 -11.76 0.47 7.69
N TRP A 420 -11.12 1.53 8.16
CA TRP A 420 -10.56 1.56 9.50
C TRP A 420 -11.69 1.69 10.53
N SER A 421 -11.74 0.74 11.47
CA SER A 421 -12.64 0.80 12.63
C SER A 421 -11.90 1.37 13.82
N GLU A 422 -12.44 2.44 14.41
CA GLU A 422 -11.91 3.03 15.63
C GLU A 422 -12.14 2.12 16.84
N ASP A 423 -13.29 1.42 16.90
CA ASP A 423 -13.59 0.53 18.03
C ASP A 423 -12.63 -0.68 18.08
N LEU A 424 -12.27 -1.22 16.91
CA LEU A 424 -11.39 -2.38 16.79
C LEU A 424 -9.91 -2.00 16.60
N GLN A 425 -9.61 -0.73 16.31
CA GLN A 425 -8.26 -0.23 16.01
C GLN A 425 -7.56 -1.01 14.90
N LYS A 426 -8.31 -1.32 13.84
CA LYS A 426 -7.82 -2.07 12.68
C LYS A 426 -8.67 -1.84 11.44
N TRP A 427 -8.10 -2.16 10.28
CA TRP A 427 -8.82 -2.33 9.03
C TRP A 427 -9.79 -3.52 9.09
N ILE A 428 -10.95 -3.39 8.47
CA ILE A 428 -11.97 -4.45 8.38
C ILE A 428 -12.59 -4.49 6.98
N LEU A 429 -12.85 -5.70 6.46
CA LEU A 429 -13.47 -5.91 5.14
C LEU A 429 -14.96 -5.58 5.15
N GLN A 430 -15.42 -4.90 4.10
CA GLN A 430 -16.81 -4.55 3.84
C GLN A 430 -17.14 -4.88 2.38
N ASP A 431 -18.04 -5.83 2.16
CA ASP A 431 -18.47 -6.25 0.83
C ASP A 431 -19.90 -5.79 0.54
N ALA A 432 -20.04 -4.71 -0.23
CA ALA A 432 -21.34 -4.17 -0.66
C ALA A 432 -21.90 -4.83 -1.95
N GLY A 433 -21.24 -5.86 -2.48
CA GLY A 433 -21.53 -6.42 -3.82
C GLY A 433 -22.93 -7.03 -3.99
N PRO A 434 -23.32 -7.40 -5.22
CA PRO A 434 -24.73 -7.65 -5.60
C PRO A 434 -25.28 -9.07 -5.35
N GLY A 435 -24.50 -10.01 -4.80
CA GLY A 435 -24.90 -11.42 -4.70
C GLY A 435 -25.55 -11.84 -3.37
N LYS A 436 -26.23 -13.00 -3.33
CA LYS A 436 -26.79 -13.60 -2.10
C LYS A 436 -25.75 -13.91 -0.99
N GLU A 437 -24.45 -13.89 -1.31
CA GLU A 437 -23.32 -14.04 -0.37
C GLU A 437 -22.59 -12.70 -0.08
N HIS A 438 -23.08 -11.61 -0.68
CA HIS A 438 -22.55 -10.25 -0.60
C HIS A 438 -23.58 -9.35 0.11
N ASP A 439 -23.19 -8.11 0.44
CA ASP A 439 -23.65 -7.36 1.62
C ASP A 439 -23.25 -8.06 2.92
N ALA A 440 -21.94 -8.08 3.21
CA ALA A 440 -21.43 -8.72 4.41
C ALA A 440 -20.14 -8.12 4.96
N THR A 441 -19.91 -8.43 6.24
CA THR A 441 -18.61 -8.40 6.90
C THR A 441 -18.14 -9.83 7.14
N TYR A 442 -16.85 -10.10 7.00
CA TYR A 442 -16.28 -11.42 7.27
C TYR A 442 -15.66 -11.45 8.67
N GLU A 443 -16.01 -12.45 9.46
CA GLU A 443 -15.64 -12.53 10.87
C GLU A 443 -14.90 -13.82 11.21
N SER A 444 -13.85 -13.70 12.02
CA SER A 444 -13.23 -14.81 12.72
C SER A 444 -13.57 -14.72 14.20
N ARG A 445 -14.25 -15.73 14.75
CA ARG A 445 -14.71 -15.76 16.15
C ARG A 445 -15.51 -14.51 16.56
N GLY A 446 -16.32 -13.98 15.64
CA GLY A 446 -17.16 -12.81 15.87
C GLY A 446 -16.46 -11.46 15.70
N VAL A 447 -15.17 -11.43 15.33
CA VAL A 447 -14.42 -10.19 15.07
C VAL A 447 -14.20 -10.04 13.56
N PRO A 448 -14.56 -8.89 12.96
CA PRO A 448 -14.25 -8.61 11.56
C PRO A 448 -12.76 -8.76 11.21
N VAL A 449 -12.48 -9.35 10.05
CA VAL A 449 -11.11 -9.55 9.54
C VAL A 449 -10.75 -8.55 8.45
N ASN A 450 -9.46 -8.25 8.29
CA ASN A 450 -8.89 -7.55 7.12
C ASN A 450 -8.46 -8.54 6.02
N ALA A 451 -8.08 -8.02 4.85
CA ALA A 451 -7.64 -8.81 3.70
C ALA A 451 -6.39 -9.65 3.98
N VAL A 452 -5.42 -9.13 4.74
CA VAL A 452 -4.20 -9.87 5.12
C VAL A 452 -4.53 -11.06 6.01
N GLU A 453 -5.35 -10.86 7.04
CA GLU A 453 -5.83 -11.93 7.92
C GLU A 453 -6.63 -12.98 7.16
N PHE A 454 -7.52 -12.54 6.27
CA PHE A 454 -8.28 -13.44 5.41
C PHE A 454 -7.33 -14.29 4.57
N SER A 455 -6.38 -13.66 3.87
CA SER A 455 -5.40 -14.34 3.02
C SER A 455 -4.57 -15.35 3.81
N ARG A 456 -4.10 -14.99 5.01
CA ARG A 456 -3.39 -15.93 5.91
C ARG A 456 -4.24 -17.12 6.32
N MET A 457 -5.52 -16.91 6.61
CA MET A 457 -6.45 -18.01 6.91
C MET A 457 -6.66 -18.91 5.68
N HIS A 458 -6.70 -18.34 4.48
CA HIS A 458 -6.76 -19.12 3.24
C HIS A 458 -5.50 -19.98 3.04
N GLU A 459 -4.31 -19.39 3.15
CA GLU A 459 -3.03 -20.10 3.03
C GLU A 459 -2.89 -21.22 4.07
N ALA A 460 -3.41 -21.00 5.29
CA ALA A 460 -3.45 -22.01 6.34
C ALA A 460 -4.55 -23.09 6.13
N GLY A 461 -5.38 -23.00 5.08
CA GLY A 461 -6.50 -23.91 4.83
C GLY A 461 -7.68 -23.76 5.81
N THR A 462 -7.75 -22.66 6.54
CA THR A 462 -8.72 -22.43 7.64
C THR A 462 -9.79 -21.37 7.32
N SER A 463 -9.82 -20.81 6.12
CA SER A 463 -10.81 -19.80 5.69
C SER A 463 -12.28 -20.23 5.88
N HIS A 464 -12.56 -21.53 5.82
CA HIS A 464 -13.88 -22.11 6.10
C HIS A 464 -14.33 -22.02 7.57
N HIS A 465 -13.50 -21.48 8.47
CA HIS A 465 -13.88 -21.09 9.83
C HIS A 465 -14.43 -19.66 9.91
N LEU A 466 -14.29 -18.87 8.85
CA LEU A 466 -14.87 -17.54 8.79
C LEU A 466 -16.41 -17.62 8.78
N THR A 467 -17.02 -16.57 9.32
CA THR A 467 -18.45 -16.33 9.26
C THR A 467 -18.73 -15.13 8.36
N ILE A 468 -19.68 -15.28 7.46
CA ILE A 468 -20.26 -14.18 6.69
C ILE A 468 -21.35 -13.59 7.56
N ASN A 469 -21.17 -12.36 8.04
CA ASN A 469 -22.16 -11.64 8.84
C ASN A 469 -22.84 -10.58 7.97
N LYS A 470 -24.14 -10.76 7.73
CA LYS A 470 -24.99 -9.80 7.05
C LYS A 470 -25.68 -8.91 8.07
N LEU A 471 -25.02 -7.79 8.36
CA LEU A 471 -25.62 -6.68 9.10
C LEU A 471 -26.15 -5.65 8.10
N PRO A 472 -27.31 -5.01 8.33
CA PRO A 472 -28.09 -5.00 9.56
C PRO A 472 -29.06 -6.19 9.73
N GLN A 473 -29.12 -7.14 8.80
CA GLN A 473 -30.11 -8.22 8.80
C GLN A 473 -29.89 -9.28 9.89
N LYS A 474 -28.79 -9.19 10.66
CA LYS A 474 -28.39 -10.08 11.75
C LYS A 474 -28.34 -11.56 11.35
N MET A 475 -27.98 -11.81 10.09
CA MET A 475 -27.88 -13.17 9.56
C MET A 475 -26.41 -13.57 9.47
N LYS A 476 -26.05 -14.67 10.13
CA LYS A 476 -24.70 -15.25 10.09
C LYS A 476 -24.72 -16.59 9.38
N THR A 477 -23.83 -16.75 8.41
CA THR A 477 -23.65 -18.02 7.69
C THR A 477 -22.17 -18.39 7.65
N ARG A 478 -21.87 -19.68 7.70
CA ARG A 478 -20.49 -20.17 7.63
C ARG A 478 -19.92 -19.95 6.22
N MET A 479 -18.66 -19.54 6.15
CA MET A 479 -17.92 -19.39 4.90
C MET A 479 -17.71 -20.74 4.20
N THR A 480 -17.92 -20.77 2.88
CA THR A 480 -17.60 -21.93 2.05
C THR A 480 -16.10 -21.96 1.70
N ARG A 481 -15.54 -23.15 1.46
CA ARG A 481 -14.12 -23.29 1.10
C ARG A 481 -13.77 -22.56 -0.22
N SER A 482 -14.70 -22.51 -1.17
CA SER A 482 -14.50 -21.90 -2.49
C SER A 482 -14.36 -20.38 -2.44
N TRP A 483 -14.99 -19.70 -1.49
CA TRP A 483 -14.87 -18.25 -1.37
C TRP A 483 -13.47 -17.85 -0.90
N GLY A 484 -12.87 -18.66 -0.02
CA GLY A 484 -11.62 -18.28 0.61
C GLY A 484 -10.45 -18.11 -0.37
N SER A 485 -10.49 -18.84 -1.48
CA SER A 485 -9.50 -18.79 -2.55
C SER A 485 -9.54 -17.55 -3.42
N LEU A 486 -10.55 -16.67 -3.30
CA LEU A 486 -10.51 -15.36 -3.94
C LEU A 486 -9.40 -14.47 -3.35
N PHE A 487 -9.02 -14.71 -2.10
CA PHE A 487 -7.97 -13.97 -1.38
C PHE A 487 -6.56 -14.57 -1.57
N VAL A 488 -6.39 -15.50 -2.52
CA VAL A 488 -5.07 -15.98 -2.96
C VAL A 488 -4.23 -14.85 -3.56
N ARG A 489 -4.90 -13.79 -4.01
CA ARG A 489 -4.31 -12.59 -4.57
C ARG A 489 -5.21 -11.40 -4.24
N PHE A 490 -4.64 -10.37 -3.65
CA PHE A 490 -5.35 -9.11 -3.45
C PHE A 490 -4.41 -7.91 -3.54
N GLY A 491 -4.98 -6.75 -3.82
CA GLY A 491 -4.27 -5.49 -3.88
C GLY A 491 -5.18 -4.30 -3.59
N ILE A 492 -4.58 -3.13 -3.47
CA ILE A 492 -5.27 -1.87 -3.21
C ILE A 492 -4.81 -0.79 -4.17
N PRO A 493 -5.68 0.14 -4.60
CA PRO A 493 -5.22 1.45 -5.03
C PRO A 493 -4.57 2.18 -3.85
N LEU A 494 -3.52 2.94 -4.11
CA LEU A 494 -2.87 3.81 -3.11
C LEU A 494 -3.60 5.15 -2.95
N ARG A 495 -4.93 5.13 -3.02
CA ARG A 495 -5.80 6.31 -2.96
C ARG A 495 -7.24 5.93 -2.66
N ASN A 496 -8.02 6.90 -2.17
CA ASN A 496 -9.48 6.80 -2.07
C ASN A 496 -10.21 8.08 -2.55
N ASN A 497 -9.51 8.98 -3.23
CA ASN A 497 -10.03 10.29 -3.66
C ASN A 497 -10.72 10.26 -5.04
N HIS A 498 -11.22 9.11 -5.51
CA HIS A 498 -11.85 8.94 -6.84
C HIS A 498 -13.04 9.87 -7.11
N LEU A 499 -13.70 10.35 -6.06
CA LEU A 499 -14.79 11.35 -6.14
C LEU A 499 -14.32 12.72 -6.65
N VAL A 500 -13.08 13.10 -6.36
CA VAL A 500 -12.52 14.43 -6.70
C VAL A 500 -11.57 14.34 -7.87
N GLN A 501 -10.86 13.23 -7.98
CA GLN A 501 -9.92 12.95 -9.06
C GLN A 501 -10.25 11.57 -9.61
N ALA A 502 -10.77 11.45 -10.83
CA ALA A 502 -11.14 10.14 -11.36
C ALA A 502 -9.91 9.25 -11.65
N GLU A 503 -8.84 9.86 -12.16
CA GLU A 503 -7.61 9.20 -12.62
C GLU A 503 -6.42 9.40 -11.65
N PRO A 504 -5.37 8.55 -11.70
CA PRO A 504 -5.26 7.38 -12.56
C PRO A 504 -6.15 6.24 -12.07
N ALA A 505 -6.73 5.55 -13.03
CA ALA A 505 -7.54 4.36 -12.82
C ALA A 505 -7.52 3.57 -14.14
N GLU A 506 -7.55 2.25 -14.07
CA GLU A 506 -7.80 1.37 -15.22
C GLU A 506 -9.07 1.77 -15.98
N LEU A 507 -9.14 1.54 -17.29
CA LEU A 507 -10.40 1.70 -18.01
C LEU A 507 -11.18 0.39 -17.93
N TYR A 508 -12.51 0.48 -17.81
CA TYR A 508 -13.39 -0.68 -17.72
C TYR A 508 -13.08 -1.62 -16.54
N HIS A 509 -12.63 -1.07 -15.39
CA HIS A 509 -12.29 -1.81 -14.18
C HIS A 509 -13.24 -2.96 -13.83
N GLY A 510 -12.69 -4.17 -13.72
CA GLY A 510 -13.46 -5.36 -13.34
C GLY A 510 -14.32 -5.94 -14.46
N TYR A 511 -14.34 -5.33 -15.66
CA TYR A 511 -14.97 -5.88 -16.86
C TYR A 511 -14.13 -7.03 -17.45
N SER A 512 -12.81 -6.85 -17.44
CA SER A 512 -11.82 -7.87 -17.78
C SER A 512 -10.85 -8.10 -16.63
N ALA A 513 -9.89 -9.01 -16.82
CA ALA A 513 -8.88 -9.26 -15.81
C ALA A 513 -7.99 -8.04 -15.64
N TYR A 514 -7.72 -7.70 -14.37
CA TYR A 514 -6.90 -6.55 -14.00
C TYR A 514 -5.57 -6.57 -14.74
N HIS A 515 -5.12 -5.39 -15.13
CA HIS A 515 -3.89 -5.22 -15.86
C HIS A 515 -3.13 -3.94 -15.49
N TRP A 516 -3.76 -2.99 -14.80
CA TRP A 516 -3.09 -1.77 -14.34
C TRP A 516 -2.00 -2.06 -13.31
N ASP A 517 -0.80 -1.53 -13.57
CA ASP A 517 0.41 -1.72 -12.76
C ASP A 517 0.52 -0.72 -11.59
N GLY A 518 -0.50 0.11 -11.40
CA GLY A 518 -0.58 1.13 -10.35
C GLY A 518 -1.20 0.66 -9.03
N TYR A 519 -1.60 -0.62 -8.91
CA TYR A 519 -2.08 -1.18 -7.64
C TYR A 519 -0.94 -1.77 -6.80
N LEU A 520 -1.02 -1.62 -5.48
CA LEU A 520 -0.14 -2.33 -4.55
C LEU A 520 -0.70 -3.72 -4.25
N TRP A 521 0.03 -4.77 -4.59
CA TRP A 521 -0.39 -6.16 -4.38
C TRP A 521 0.27 -6.81 -3.17
N TRP A 522 -0.52 -7.60 -2.42
CA TRP A 522 0.01 -8.44 -1.36
C TRP A 522 0.69 -9.67 -1.94
N SER A 523 1.86 -10.00 -1.40
CA SER A 523 2.55 -11.26 -1.67
C SER A 523 3.07 -11.89 -0.38
N VAL A 524 2.93 -13.21 -0.29
CA VAL A 524 3.53 -14.00 0.80
C VAL A 524 5.02 -14.25 0.61
N ASP A 525 5.54 -14.02 -0.61
CA ASP A 525 6.95 -14.21 -0.97
C ASP A 525 7.50 -12.97 -1.71
N ILE A 526 8.78 -12.68 -1.53
CA ILE A 526 9.47 -11.64 -2.30
C ILE A 526 9.59 -12.01 -3.79
N ASP A 527 9.60 -13.31 -4.11
CA ASP A 527 9.45 -13.81 -5.47
C ASP A 527 8.02 -14.36 -5.69
N PRO A 528 7.07 -13.49 -6.07
CA PRO A 528 5.65 -13.81 -6.04
C PRO A 528 5.26 -14.83 -7.11
N LYS A 529 4.29 -15.69 -6.78
CA LYS A 529 3.63 -16.59 -7.72
C LYS A 529 2.93 -15.82 -8.86
N TYR A 530 2.25 -14.73 -8.52
CA TYR A 530 1.58 -13.82 -9.45
C TYR A 530 2.50 -12.63 -9.72
N ALA A 531 3.25 -12.74 -10.81
CA ALA A 531 4.45 -11.98 -11.05
C ALA A 531 4.30 -10.83 -12.06
N GLU A 532 3.08 -10.59 -12.52
CA GLU A 532 2.77 -9.62 -13.56
C GLU A 532 2.83 -8.17 -13.07
N TYR A 533 2.67 -7.89 -11.77
CA TYR A 533 2.68 -6.50 -11.28
C TYR A 533 3.99 -6.10 -10.64
N SER A 534 4.36 -4.84 -10.82
CA SER A 534 5.59 -4.26 -10.35
C SER A 534 5.51 -3.89 -8.87
N MET A 535 4.38 -3.35 -8.40
CA MET A 535 4.19 -2.98 -6.99
C MET A 535 3.64 -4.15 -6.18
N GLN A 536 4.54 -4.79 -5.43
CA GLN A 536 4.19 -5.89 -4.54
C GLN A 536 4.89 -5.74 -3.19
N THR A 537 4.22 -6.16 -2.13
CA THR A 537 4.78 -6.15 -0.79
C THR A 537 4.29 -7.31 0.05
N SER A 538 5.14 -7.73 0.98
CA SER A 538 4.84 -8.70 2.03
C SER A 538 4.82 -8.06 3.41
N ARG A 539 5.06 -6.75 3.49
CA ARG A 539 5.07 -6.02 4.75
C ARG A 539 3.63 -5.75 5.13
N GLU A 540 3.19 -6.39 6.22
CA GLU A 540 1.81 -6.26 6.71
C GLU A 540 1.41 -4.79 6.91
N ALA A 541 2.32 -3.96 7.41
CA ALA A 541 2.11 -2.54 7.63
C ALA A 541 1.95 -1.70 6.36
N ASP A 542 2.20 -2.24 5.16
CA ASP A 542 1.83 -1.57 3.91
C ASP A 542 0.35 -1.76 3.55
N PHE A 543 -0.35 -2.68 4.24
CA PHE A 543 -1.80 -2.84 4.18
C PHE A 543 -2.46 -2.46 5.51
N ASN A 544 -1.87 -2.78 6.64
CA ASN A 544 -2.43 -2.55 7.97
C ASN A 544 -1.71 -1.40 8.70
N TRP A 545 -1.43 -0.30 8.00
CA TRP A 545 -0.85 0.89 8.64
C TRP A 545 -1.83 1.52 9.63
N SER A 546 -1.28 2.20 10.63
CA SER A 546 -2.02 2.94 11.66
C SER A 546 -2.79 4.10 11.04
N VAL A 547 -4.05 4.25 11.43
CA VAL A 547 -4.91 5.36 11.03
C VAL A 547 -5.55 5.94 12.28
N ASN A 548 -5.68 7.26 12.35
CA ASN A 548 -6.36 7.96 13.45
C ASN A 548 -5.82 7.57 14.84
N GLN A 549 -4.53 7.26 14.92
CA GLN A 549 -3.84 6.94 16.16
C GLN A 549 -3.00 8.13 16.62
N THR A 550 -2.91 8.30 17.94
CA THR A 550 -2.15 9.37 18.60
C THR A 550 -1.09 8.74 19.48
N ARG A 551 0.11 9.32 19.52
CA ARG A 551 1.21 8.88 20.38
C ARG A 551 1.84 10.07 21.09
N LEU A 552 2.14 9.87 22.36
CA LEU A 552 2.73 10.85 23.26
C LEU A 552 4.20 10.53 23.48
N TYR A 553 4.99 11.60 23.49
CA TYR A 553 6.42 11.60 23.74
C TYR A 553 6.71 12.53 24.93
N PRO A 554 6.39 12.12 26.15
CA PRO A 554 6.57 12.95 27.34
C PRO A 554 8.05 13.16 27.67
N ARG A 555 8.39 14.37 28.12
CA ARG A 555 9.70 14.71 28.71
C ARG A 555 9.57 15.63 29.91
N ALA A 556 10.53 15.57 30.82
CA ALA A 556 10.62 16.54 31.92
C ALA A 556 10.71 17.97 31.38
N GLY A 557 9.84 18.85 31.87
CA GLY A 557 9.83 20.27 31.51
C GLY A 557 10.95 21.09 32.16
N GLU A 558 10.93 22.40 31.93
CA GLU A 558 11.90 23.32 32.53
C GLU A 558 11.72 23.46 34.05
N LYS A 559 10.45 23.52 34.48
CA LYS A 559 10.02 23.66 35.88
C LYS A 559 9.73 22.29 36.50
N ALA A 560 10.01 22.15 37.79
CA ALA A 560 9.60 20.96 38.53
C ALA A 560 8.06 20.81 38.52
N GLY A 561 7.59 19.56 38.38
CA GLY A 561 6.15 19.29 38.27
C GLY A 561 5.54 19.67 36.92
N VAL A 562 6.34 19.90 35.88
CA VAL A 562 5.83 20.10 34.51
C VAL A 562 6.39 19.01 33.60
N ILE A 563 5.51 18.36 32.84
CA ILE A 563 5.89 17.45 31.77
C ILE A 563 5.54 18.12 30.43
N GLU A 564 6.51 18.23 29.54
CA GLU A 564 6.27 18.66 28.17
C GLU A 564 5.98 17.44 27.28
N ILE A 565 4.95 17.54 26.44
CA ILE A 565 4.45 16.41 25.65
C ILE A 565 4.52 16.78 24.17
N ASP A 566 5.46 16.18 23.44
CA ASP A 566 5.38 16.13 21.98
C ASP A 566 4.31 15.09 21.59
N VAL A 567 3.53 15.39 20.54
CA VAL A 567 2.43 14.55 20.08
C VAL A 567 2.63 14.23 18.60
N GLU A 568 2.49 12.95 18.27
CA GLU A 568 2.46 12.44 16.90
C GLU A 568 1.07 11.87 16.60
N THR A 569 0.63 11.98 15.35
CA THR A 569 -0.59 11.33 14.90
C THR A 569 -0.49 10.80 13.48
N ALA A 570 -1.18 9.68 13.25
CA ALA A 570 -1.47 9.13 11.93
C ALA A 570 -2.91 9.43 11.47
N THR A 571 -3.52 10.51 11.97
CA THR A 571 -4.83 10.99 11.51
C THR A 571 -4.74 11.62 10.12
N PRO A 572 -5.33 11.02 9.07
CA PRO A 572 -5.39 11.64 7.76
C PRO A 572 -6.26 12.90 7.79
N ASN A 573 -5.94 13.88 6.94
CA ASN A 573 -6.58 15.19 6.95
C ASN A 573 -6.62 15.77 8.38
N PHE A 574 -5.49 15.74 9.09
CA PHE A 574 -5.40 16.25 10.46
C PHE A 574 -5.85 17.71 10.56
N SER A 575 -6.67 18.02 11.56
CA SER A 575 -7.13 19.39 11.86
C SER A 575 -6.48 19.94 13.11
N HIS A 576 -6.62 19.26 14.25
CA HIS A 576 -6.12 19.70 15.54
C HIS A 576 -6.04 18.55 16.56
N TYR A 577 -5.32 18.77 17.66
CA TYR A 577 -5.36 17.88 18.82
C TYR A 577 -6.44 18.34 19.80
N GLN A 578 -7.05 17.39 20.48
CA GLN A 578 -7.86 17.63 21.66
C GLN A 578 -7.17 17.00 22.87
N VAL A 579 -7.22 17.71 24.00
CA VAL A 579 -6.67 17.27 25.29
C VAL A 579 -7.75 17.30 26.37
N ARG A 580 -7.69 16.34 27.28
CA ARG A 580 -8.47 16.28 28.51
C ARG A 580 -7.53 15.96 29.67
N ILE A 581 -7.71 16.66 30.78
CA ILE A 581 -6.92 16.51 32.00
C ILE A 581 -7.86 16.11 33.14
N ASP A 582 -7.51 15.07 33.88
CA ASP A 582 -8.22 14.58 35.08
C ASP A 582 -9.74 14.43 34.88
N GLY A 583 -10.16 13.90 33.73
CA GLY A 583 -11.56 13.66 33.41
C GLY A 583 -12.39 14.93 33.14
N GLY A 584 -11.76 16.10 32.97
CA GLY A 584 -12.42 17.36 32.64
C GLY A 584 -12.97 17.43 31.21
N GLU A 585 -13.17 18.65 30.71
CA GLU A 585 -13.67 18.86 29.35
C GLU A 585 -12.57 18.72 28.29
N TRP A 586 -12.94 18.22 27.11
CA TRP A 586 -12.06 18.22 25.95
C TRP A 586 -11.86 19.66 25.46
N ARG A 587 -10.60 20.05 25.27
CA ARG A 587 -10.22 21.34 24.69
C ARG A 587 -9.21 21.16 23.57
N GLN A 588 -9.22 22.07 22.60
CA GLN A 588 -8.20 22.10 21.55
C GLN A 588 -6.83 22.46 22.16
N ALA A 589 -5.77 21.84 21.64
CA ALA A 589 -4.39 22.11 22.05
C ALA A 589 -3.41 22.03 20.87
N ASP A 590 -2.29 22.73 21.01
CA ASP A 590 -1.14 22.63 20.13
C ASP A 590 -0.12 21.60 20.68
N SER A 591 0.85 21.23 19.86
CA SER A 591 1.98 20.38 20.26
C SER A 591 3.31 21.13 20.03
N PRO A 592 4.25 21.11 20.99
CA PRO A 592 4.16 20.43 22.29
C PRO A 592 3.20 21.12 23.27
N LEU A 593 2.66 20.36 24.23
CA LEU A 593 1.88 20.90 25.35
C LEU A 593 2.64 20.79 26.68
N ASN A 594 2.48 21.80 27.54
CA ASN A 594 3.00 21.80 28.90
C ASN A 594 1.92 21.34 29.88
N TRP A 595 2.15 20.19 30.52
CA TRP A 595 1.25 19.60 31.50
C TRP A 595 1.78 19.84 32.91
N GLU A 596 1.12 20.77 33.63
CA GLU A 596 1.43 21.06 35.03
C GLU A 596 0.78 20.01 35.94
N LEU A 597 1.57 19.39 36.80
CA LEU A 597 1.15 18.33 37.71
C LEU A 597 0.76 18.90 39.07
N HIS A 598 -0.35 18.43 39.62
CA HIS A 598 -0.67 18.58 41.03
C HIS A 598 -0.17 17.38 41.84
N GLN A 599 -0.08 17.52 43.16
CA GLN A 599 0.30 16.41 44.03
C GLN A 599 -0.69 15.23 43.89
N GLY A 600 -0.17 14.01 43.93
CA GLY A 600 -0.96 12.79 43.75
C GLY A 600 -0.97 12.27 42.32
N GLN A 601 -2.08 11.64 41.92
CA GLN A 601 -2.25 11.08 40.58
C GLN A 601 -2.77 12.14 39.61
N ASN A 602 -2.20 12.18 38.42
CA ASN A 602 -2.60 13.06 37.33
C ASN A 602 -2.86 12.20 36.08
N GLU A 603 -3.87 12.54 35.29
CA GLU A 603 -4.22 11.87 34.04
C GLU A 603 -4.30 12.85 32.87
N LEU A 604 -3.61 12.51 31.79
CA LEU A 604 -3.64 13.22 30.51
C LEU A 604 -4.19 12.31 29.44
N GLU A 605 -5.17 12.81 28.69
CA GLU A 605 -5.73 12.15 27.52
C GLU A 605 -5.63 13.08 26.30
N VAL A 606 -5.14 12.55 25.18
CA VAL A 606 -4.94 13.33 23.93
C VAL A 606 -5.43 12.52 22.74
N ARG A 607 -6.09 13.17 21.78
CA ARG A 607 -6.45 12.56 20.49
C ARG A 607 -6.31 13.55 19.33
N GLY A 608 -5.97 13.04 18.15
CA GLY A 608 -6.09 13.78 16.89
C GLY A 608 -7.54 13.82 16.40
N VAL A 609 -7.90 14.93 15.76
CA VAL A 609 -9.20 15.12 15.08
C VAL A 609 -8.95 15.47 13.62
N ASN A 610 -9.64 14.79 12.70
CA ASN A 610 -9.54 15.10 11.27
C ASN A 610 -10.44 16.28 10.86
N THR A 611 -10.26 16.81 9.66
CA THR A 611 -11.05 17.92 9.11
C THR A 611 -12.54 17.60 8.92
N PHE A 612 -12.92 16.33 9.00
CA PHE A 612 -14.33 15.89 9.01
C PHE A 612 -14.92 15.82 10.43
N GLY A 613 -14.16 16.20 11.46
CA GLY A 613 -14.59 16.24 12.86
C GLY A 613 -14.54 14.89 13.58
N ARG A 614 -13.96 13.84 12.97
CA ARG A 614 -13.77 12.55 13.65
C ARG A 614 -12.53 12.56 14.52
N GLY A 615 -12.72 12.27 15.80
CA GLY A 615 -11.63 12.00 16.74
C GLY A 615 -11.15 10.56 16.61
N GLY A 616 -9.84 10.37 16.64
CA GLY A 616 -9.20 9.05 16.64
C GLY A 616 -9.08 8.43 18.03
N ARG A 617 -8.26 7.37 18.14
CA ARG A 617 -7.92 6.75 19.42
C ARG A 617 -7.26 7.75 20.36
N THR A 618 -7.80 7.83 21.57
CA THR A 618 -7.21 8.55 22.69
C THR A 618 -5.95 7.85 23.16
N ALA A 619 -4.84 8.59 23.21
CA ALA A 619 -3.67 8.23 23.98
C ALA A 619 -3.83 8.75 25.40
N ARG A 620 -3.48 7.91 26.39
CA ARG A 620 -3.61 8.21 27.82
C ARG A 620 -2.28 8.01 28.53
N LEU A 621 -1.97 8.95 29.43
CA LEU A 621 -0.79 8.93 30.30
C LEU A 621 -1.23 9.24 31.73
N LYS A 622 -0.87 8.38 32.70
CA LYS A 622 -1.06 8.64 34.12
C LYS A 622 0.27 8.72 34.84
N VAL A 623 0.43 9.73 35.70
CA VAL A 623 1.64 9.95 36.49
C VAL A 623 1.32 10.27 37.94
N GLY A 624 2.18 9.83 38.85
CA GLY A 624 2.21 10.25 40.24
C GLY A 624 3.18 11.40 40.44
N TYR A 625 2.83 12.38 41.26
CA TYR A 625 3.71 13.50 41.62
C TYR A 625 3.76 13.75 43.13
N THR A 626 4.97 13.84 43.68
CA THR A 626 5.21 13.93 45.14
C THR A 626 5.76 15.27 45.65
N GLY A 627 6.09 16.22 44.75
CA GLY A 627 6.56 17.57 45.11
C GLY A 627 8.08 17.71 45.24
#